data_AF-A0A7V7CRI7-F1
#
_entry.id   AF-A0A7V7CRI7-F1
#
_cell.length_a   1.000
_cell.length_b   1.000
_cell.length_c   1.000
_cell.angle_alpha   90.00
_cell.angle_beta   90.00
_cell.angle_gamma   90.00
#
_symmetry.space_group_name_H-M   'P 1'
#
loop_
_entity.id
_entity.type
_entity.pdbx_description
1 polymer ?
#
loop_
_entity_poly.entity_id
_entity_poly.type
_entity_poly.pdbx_seq_one_letter_code
_entity_poly.pdbx_strand_id
1 'polypeptide(L)'
;MEIITTHKNVDFDALASVFAAALLYKDAQVVLPKSINPNVRAFLALHKDLFPHNSPGEIVTSSVTRLVVVDAQSWSRIDGNLDLRENPELEIHLWDHHTRTGDFKTSWSCVEKVGATSALLVNRIKKDHTDLSPIEATLFLAGIYEDTGNMSFPSTTADDARAVAFLLDQGGDLSMVKNFLRPAYGPKQKDVLFEMLEKAEREKLNGHTMSLSTMEIEGHIPGLSIVVDMYQDIMNVDMAFGIFWERKKDQCLVIGRSTGETADMGAIMRHLGGGGHPNAGSALLHKTGPDDAREWIMESLKGSHPVTVQISDLMSYPVLTVSPDTPMKEVALLLRDKGCTGFPVMDDRKVVGIISRRDFRKIRKDKQINAPVKAFMSTKVHSVGPQNSVIDAVKLMVREDIGRLPVIENDHLIGLVTRSDTMRYYYNLLPD
;
A
#
# COMPACT_ATOMS: atom_id res chain seq x y z
N MET A 1 -39.59 5.61 -13.61
CA MET A 1 -38.57 6.62 -13.26
C MET A 1 -37.22 5.95 -13.16
N GLU A 2 -36.15 6.68 -13.45
CA GLU A 2 -34.78 6.16 -13.35
C GLU A 2 -34.14 6.69 -12.07
N ILE A 3 -33.40 5.83 -11.36
CA ILE A 3 -32.65 6.25 -10.17
C ILE A 3 -31.20 5.79 -10.24
N ILE A 4 -30.31 6.55 -9.61
CA ILE A 4 -28.89 6.23 -9.44
C ILE A 4 -28.62 6.02 -7.96
N THR A 5 -27.96 4.92 -7.61
CA THR A 5 -27.56 4.65 -6.22
C THR A 5 -26.25 3.87 -6.13
N THR A 6 -25.77 3.66 -4.91
CA THR A 6 -24.50 3.02 -4.60
C THR A 6 -24.60 2.20 -3.29
N HIS A 7 -23.48 1.68 -2.80
CA HIS A 7 -23.43 0.88 -1.59
C HIS A 7 -23.66 1.69 -0.29
N LYS A 8 -24.08 0.98 0.76
CA LYS A 8 -24.12 1.48 2.14
C LYS A 8 -22.72 1.88 2.60
N ASN A 9 -22.66 2.87 3.49
CA ASN A 9 -21.41 3.50 3.93
C ASN A 9 -20.69 4.20 2.76
N VAL A 10 -21.41 5.09 2.10
CA VAL A 10 -20.95 5.87 0.94
C VAL A 10 -19.64 6.57 1.27
N ASP A 11 -18.58 6.23 0.56
CA ASP A 11 -17.27 6.91 0.52
C ASP A 11 -17.21 7.89 -0.68
N PHE A 12 -16.07 8.54 -0.92
CA PHE A 12 -15.95 9.50 -2.02
C PHE A 12 -15.97 8.83 -3.38
N ASP A 13 -15.47 7.60 -3.56
CA ASP A 13 -15.57 6.95 -4.88
C ASP A 13 -17.03 6.66 -5.22
N ALA A 14 -17.80 6.14 -4.26
CA ALA A 14 -19.23 5.95 -4.38
C ALA A 14 -19.97 7.28 -4.64
N LEU A 15 -19.69 8.33 -3.86
CA LEU A 15 -20.33 9.64 -4.03
C LEU A 15 -20.00 10.24 -5.40
N ALA A 16 -18.72 10.26 -5.76
CA ALA A 16 -18.24 10.77 -7.04
C ALA A 16 -18.87 10.01 -8.21
N SER A 17 -18.92 8.69 -8.12
CA SER A 17 -19.52 7.83 -9.14
C SER A 17 -21.01 8.10 -9.32
N VAL A 18 -21.75 8.33 -8.23
CA VAL A 18 -23.19 8.64 -8.32
C VAL A 18 -23.42 9.94 -9.09
N PHE A 19 -22.65 10.99 -8.80
CA PHE A 19 -22.79 12.28 -9.48
C PHE A 19 -22.19 12.27 -10.89
N ALA A 20 -21.12 11.50 -11.14
CA ALA A 20 -20.60 11.29 -12.48
C ALA A 20 -21.62 10.53 -13.35
N ALA A 21 -22.29 9.52 -12.81
CA ALA A 21 -23.39 8.85 -13.49
C ALA A 21 -24.57 9.79 -13.74
N ALA A 22 -24.89 10.73 -12.84
CA ALA A 22 -25.96 11.70 -13.05
C ALA A 22 -25.73 12.60 -14.28
N LEU A 23 -24.47 12.86 -14.64
CA LEU A 23 -24.12 13.58 -15.88
C LEU A 23 -24.39 12.75 -17.14
N LEU A 24 -24.28 11.42 -17.05
CA LEU A 24 -24.56 10.49 -18.15
C LEU A 24 -26.06 10.12 -18.25
N TYR A 25 -26.75 10.06 -17.12
CA TYR A 25 -28.17 9.71 -16.98
C TYR A 25 -28.98 10.93 -16.53
N LYS A 26 -29.13 11.91 -17.42
CA LYS A 26 -29.65 13.26 -17.11
C LYS A 26 -31.06 13.30 -16.49
N ASP A 27 -31.88 12.29 -16.78
CA ASP A 27 -33.26 12.19 -16.27
C ASP A 27 -33.37 11.35 -14.98
N ALA A 28 -32.27 10.76 -14.52
CA ALA A 28 -32.27 9.88 -13.36
C ALA A 28 -32.12 10.67 -12.05
N GLN A 29 -32.85 10.24 -11.03
CA GLN A 29 -32.76 10.83 -9.70
C GLN A 29 -31.62 10.20 -8.89
N VAL A 30 -30.78 11.03 -8.29
CA VAL A 30 -29.75 10.58 -7.36
C VAL A 30 -30.38 10.18 -6.01
N VAL A 31 -30.04 8.99 -5.53
CA VAL A 31 -30.51 8.45 -4.25
C VAL A 31 -29.32 7.94 -3.43
N LEU A 32 -29.03 8.61 -2.32
CA LEU A 32 -27.91 8.26 -1.44
C LEU A 32 -28.38 7.41 -0.25
N PRO A 33 -27.74 6.27 0.06
CA PRO A 33 -28.01 5.48 1.26
C PRO A 33 -27.97 6.29 2.57
N LYS A 34 -28.68 5.82 3.61
CA LYS A 34 -28.68 6.51 4.93
C LYS A 34 -27.31 6.49 5.61
N SER A 35 -26.56 5.42 5.40
CA SER A 35 -25.22 5.27 5.96
C SER A 35 -24.19 5.91 5.02
N ILE A 36 -23.62 7.03 5.45
CA ILE A 36 -22.63 7.83 4.71
C ILE A 36 -21.40 8.03 5.59
N ASN A 37 -20.21 7.87 5.00
CA ASN A 37 -18.92 8.12 5.64
C ASN A 37 -18.88 9.56 6.22
N PRO A 38 -18.32 9.77 7.43
CA PRO A 38 -18.23 11.09 8.05
C PRO A 38 -17.61 12.19 7.17
N ASN A 39 -16.56 11.88 6.40
CA ASN A 39 -15.89 12.86 5.54
C ASN A 39 -16.77 13.27 4.36
N VAL A 40 -17.46 12.30 3.75
CA VAL A 40 -18.44 12.52 2.68
C VAL A 40 -19.62 13.33 3.20
N ARG A 41 -20.09 13.04 4.41
CA ARG A 41 -21.16 13.82 5.06
C ARG A 41 -20.73 15.27 5.29
N ALA A 42 -19.49 15.50 5.73
CA ALA A 42 -18.96 16.85 5.90
C ALA A 42 -18.87 17.60 4.56
N PHE A 43 -18.43 16.93 3.49
CA PHE A 43 -18.43 17.48 2.14
C PHE A 43 -19.85 17.86 1.69
N LEU A 44 -20.82 16.95 1.80
CA LEU A 44 -22.21 17.20 1.40
C LEU A 44 -22.86 18.31 2.22
N ALA A 45 -22.53 18.43 3.52
CA ALA A 45 -23.07 19.51 4.34
C ALA A 45 -22.63 20.91 3.87
N LEU A 46 -21.44 21.02 3.27
CA LEU A 46 -20.91 22.27 2.73
C LEU A 46 -21.37 22.56 1.30
N HIS A 47 -21.76 21.52 0.54
CA HIS A 47 -22.06 21.62 -0.90
C HIS A 47 -23.45 21.10 -1.27
N LYS A 48 -24.39 21.05 -0.31
CA LYS A 48 -25.68 20.37 -0.48
C LYS A 48 -26.48 20.86 -1.69
N ASP A 49 -26.45 22.16 -1.96
CA ASP A 49 -27.21 22.77 -3.06
C ASP A 49 -26.63 22.44 -4.45
N LEU A 50 -25.34 22.07 -4.51
CA LEU A 50 -24.64 21.71 -5.75
C LEU A 50 -24.78 20.21 -6.06
N PHE A 51 -25.10 19.40 -5.04
CA PHE A 51 -25.20 17.95 -5.14
C PHE A 51 -26.58 17.48 -4.64
N PRO A 52 -27.66 17.82 -5.36
CA PRO A 52 -29.02 17.45 -4.97
C PRO A 52 -29.20 15.92 -4.99
N HIS A 53 -29.79 15.38 -3.94
CA HIS A 53 -30.01 13.96 -3.77
C HIS A 53 -31.24 13.70 -2.90
N ASN A 54 -31.83 12.53 -3.09
CA ASN A 54 -32.96 12.04 -2.31
C ASN A 54 -32.51 10.98 -1.30
N SER A 55 -33.28 10.83 -0.23
CA SER A 55 -33.16 9.70 0.68
C SER A 55 -33.92 8.48 0.14
N PRO A 56 -33.53 7.24 0.49
CA PRO A 56 -34.22 6.02 0.07
C PRO A 56 -35.73 6.02 0.32
N GLY A 57 -36.15 6.58 1.45
CA GLY A 57 -37.57 6.64 1.84
C GLY A 57 -38.41 7.68 1.10
N GLU A 58 -37.79 8.54 0.29
CA GLU A 58 -38.48 9.55 -0.53
C GLU A 58 -38.86 8.99 -1.91
N ILE A 59 -38.34 7.81 -2.26
CA ILE A 59 -38.52 7.18 -3.57
C ILE A 59 -39.72 6.25 -3.57
N VAL A 60 -40.62 6.44 -4.54
CA VAL A 60 -41.72 5.52 -4.80
C VAL A 60 -41.21 4.34 -5.61
N THR A 61 -40.75 3.29 -4.91
CA THR A 61 -40.07 2.12 -5.50
C THR A 61 -40.87 1.42 -6.61
N SER A 62 -42.20 1.39 -6.51
CA SER A 62 -43.09 0.79 -7.52
C SER A 62 -43.07 1.51 -8.87
N SER A 63 -42.58 2.75 -8.92
CA SER A 63 -42.49 3.54 -10.15
C SER A 63 -41.10 3.46 -10.80
N VAL A 64 -40.14 2.79 -10.18
CA VAL A 64 -38.77 2.66 -10.69
C VAL A 64 -38.73 1.63 -11.82
N THR A 65 -38.28 2.08 -12.98
CA THR A 65 -38.17 1.28 -14.21
C THR A 65 -36.72 0.94 -14.55
N ARG A 66 -35.78 1.82 -14.15
CA ARG A 66 -34.34 1.58 -14.28
C ARG A 66 -33.61 1.94 -13.00
N LEU A 67 -32.70 1.06 -12.61
CA LEU A 67 -31.75 1.23 -11.52
C LEU A 67 -30.33 1.30 -12.08
N VAL A 68 -29.69 2.46 -11.97
CA VAL A 68 -28.26 2.62 -12.22
C VAL A 68 -27.53 2.41 -10.90
N VAL A 69 -26.71 1.37 -10.82
CA VAL A 69 -25.90 1.07 -9.64
C VAL A 69 -24.44 1.38 -9.95
N VAL A 70 -23.82 2.15 -9.06
CA VAL A 70 -22.39 2.45 -9.14
C VAL A 70 -21.65 1.91 -7.92
N ASP A 71 -20.46 1.38 -8.13
CA ASP A 71 -19.54 0.90 -7.09
C ASP A 71 -20.15 -0.19 -6.15
N ALA A 72 -21.08 -0.97 -6.68
CA ALA A 72 -21.69 -2.06 -5.95
C ALA A 72 -22.20 -3.13 -6.91
N GLN A 73 -21.86 -4.40 -6.67
CA GLN A 73 -22.39 -5.52 -7.46
C GLN A 73 -23.38 -6.41 -6.73
N SER A 74 -23.73 -6.10 -5.49
CA SER A 74 -24.68 -6.93 -4.75
C SER A 74 -25.80 -6.16 -4.07
N TRP A 75 -26.98 -6.77 -4.06
CA TRP A 75 -28.15 -6.28 -3.34
C TRP A 75 -27.90 -6.15 -1.83
N SER A 76 -27.02 -6.98 -1.27
CA SER A 76 -26.62 -6.89 0.14
C SER A 76 -25.86 -5.60 0.46
N ARG A 77 -25.25 -4.96 -0.55
CA ARG A 77 -24.55 -3.68 -0.42
C ARG A 77 -25.48 -2.48 -0.54
N ILE A 78 -26.66 -2.61 -1.15
CA ILE A 78 -27.65 -1.53 -1.29
C ILE A 78 -28.43 -1.28 0.02
N ASP A 79 -28.93 -0.06 0.20
CA ASP A 79 -29.82 0.29 1.31
C ASP A 79 -31.13 -0.50 1.22
N GLY A 80 -31.52 -1.18 2.31
CA GLY A 80 -32.71 -2.04 2.32
C GLY A 80 -34.02 -1.29 2.13
N ASN A 81 -34.04 0.04 2.26
CA ASN A 81 -35.22 0.85 1.96
C ASN A 81 -35.45 1.05 0.45
N LEU A 82 -34.50 0.64 -0.40
CA LEU A 82 -34.62 0.57 -1.86
C LEU A 82 -34.73 -0.88 -2.34
N ASP A 83 -35.55 -1.71 -1.68
CA ASP A 83 -35.72 -3.08 -2.13
C ASP A 83 -36.54 -3.14 -3.42
N LEU A 84 -35.84 -3.35 -4.54
CA LEU A 84 -36.38 -3.45 -5.89
C LEU A 84 -36.25 -4.86 -6.47
N ARG A 85 -35.79 -5.84 -5.67
CA ARG A 85 -35.44 -7.19 -6.12
C ARG A 85 -36.61 -7.95 -6.74
N GLU A 86 -37.80 -7.68 -6.25
CA GLU A 86 -39.04 -8.36 -6.65
C GLU A 86 -39.66 -7.76 -7.92
N ASN A 87 -39.09 -6.70 -8.51
CA ASN A 87 -39.57 -6.14 -9.77
C ASN A 87 -38.96 -6.89 -10.97
N PRO A 88 -39.73 -7.74 -11.68
CA PRO A 88 -39.20 -8.56 -12.78
C PRO A 88 -38.85 -7.76 -14.03
N GLU A 89 -39.42 -6.57 -14.19
CA GLU A 89 -39.23 -5.68 -15.35
C GLU A 89 -38.16 -4.60 -15.09
N LEU A 90 -37.45 -4.69 -13.97
CA LEU A 90 -36.44 -3.70 -13.60
C LEU A 90 -35.20 -3.80 -14.51
N GLU A 91 -34.91 -2.72 -15.24
CA GLU A 91 -33.63 -2.60 -15.93
C GLU A 91 -32.53 -2.22 -14.94
N ILE A 92 -31.42 -2.97 -14.93
CA ILE A 92 -30.28 -2.68 -14.05
C ILE A 92 -29.05 -2.37 -14.90
N HIS A 93 -28.54 -1.15 -14.75
CA HIS A 93 -27.29 -0.69 -15.35
C HIS A 93 -26.21 -0.64 -14.28
N LEU A 94 -25.11 -1.37 -14.46
CA LEU A 94 -24.03 -1.46 -13.48
C LEU A 94 -22.77 -0.75 -13.97
N TRP A 95 -22.17 0.08 -13.11
CA TRP A 95 -20.84 0.63 -13.26
C TRP A 95 -19.99 0.24 -12.06
N ASP A 96 -18.87 -0.44 -12.28
CA ASP A 96 -18.01 -0.87 -11.18
C ASP A 96 -16.59 -1.17 -11.67
N HIS A 97 -15.58 -1.03 -10.81
CA HIS A 97 -14.21 -1.47 -11.08
C HIS A 97 -13.87 -2.84 -10.46
N HIS A 98 -14.73 -3.39 -9.60
CA HIS A 98 -14.49 -4.68 -8.95
C HIS A 98 -14.64 -5.86 -9.94
N THR A 99 -13.64 -6.73 -10.05
CA THR A 99 -13.69 -7.87 -11.01
C THR A 99 -14.42 -9.11 -10.47
N ARG A 100 -15.13 -8.99 -9.34
CA ARG A 100 -15.83 -10.12 -8.69
C ARG A 100 -17.26 -10.21 -9.21
N THR A 101 -17.81 -11.41 -9.34
CA THR A 101 -19.21 -11.58 -9.77
C THR A 101 -20.19 -11.20 -8.66
N GLY A 102 -21.11 -10.29 -8.97
CA GLY A 102 -22.22 -9.87 -8.12
C GLY A 102 -23.48 -10.75 -8.18
N ASP A 103 -24.53 -10.34 -7.46
CA ASP A 103 -25.85 -10.99 -7.45
C ASP A 103 -26.93 -10.24 -8.27
N PHE A 104 -26.57 -9.10 -8.88
CA PHE A 104 -27.46 -8.39 -9.79
C PHE A 104 -27.66 -9.14 -11.11
N LYS A 105 -28.91 -9.19 -11.57
CA LYS A 105 -29.25 -9.54 -12.96
C LYS A 105 -29.21 -8.25 -13.78
N THR A 106 -28.05 -7.95 -14.37
CA THR A 106 -27.83 -6.69 -15.09
C THR A 106 -28.37 -6.75 -16.52
N SER A 107 -29.06 -5.70 -16.94
CA SER A 107 -29.46 -5.48 -18.34
C SER A 107 -28.29 -4.93 -19.15
N TRP A 108 -27.43 -4.16 -18.49
CA TRP A 108 -26.19 -3.64 -19.05
C TRP A 108 -25.16 -3.47 -17.93
N SER A 109 -23.88 -3.68 -18.23
CA SER A 109 -22.81 -3.41 -17.28
C SER A 109 -21.56 -2.89 -17.99
N CYS A 110 -20.83 -2.03 -17.28
CA CYS A 110 -19.46 -1.65 -17.60
C CYS A 110 -18.61 -1.91 -16.37
N VAL A 111 -17.80 -2.97 -16.47
CA VAL A 111 -16.86 -3.37 -15.44
C VAL A 111 -15.48 -3.43 -16.04
N GLU A 112 -14.60 -2.51 -15.64
CA GLU A 112 -13.24 -2.41 -16.14
C GLU A 112 -12.23 -2.42 -15.00
N LYS A 113 -11.02 -2.91 -15.28
CA LYS A 113 -9.95 -2.95 -14.30
C LYS A 113 -9.29 -1.57 -14.21
N VAL A 114 -9.82 -0.71 -13.35
CA VAL A 114 -9.26 0.60 -12.99
C VAL A 114 -9.16 0.76 -11.48
N GLY A 115 -8.47 1.80 -11.03
CA GLY A 115 -8.25 2.09 -9.62
C GLY A 115 -9.51 2.53 -8.88
N ALA A 116 -10.45 3.21 -9.55
CA ALA A 116 -11.69 3.71 -8.96
C ALA A 116 -12.87 3.69 -9.94
N THR A 117 -14.10 3.45 -9.47
CA THR A 117 -15.32 3.49 -10.31
C THR A 117 -15.56 4.90 -10.88
N SER A 118 -15.22 5.95 -10.14
CA SER A 118 -15.32 7.33 -10.61
C SER A 118 -14.38 7.64 -11.79
N ALA A 119 -13.19 7.04 -11.83
CA ALA A 119 -12.28 7.19 -12.97
C ALA A 119 -12.88 6.64 -14.26
N LEU A 120 -13.55 5.49 -14.16
CA LEU A 120 -14.23 4.85 -15.28
C LEU A 120 -15.33 5.77 -15.84
N LEU A 121 -16.18 6.32 -14.97
CA LEU A 121 -17.24 7.24 -15.37
C LEU A 121 -16.70 8.55 -15.95
N VAL A 122 -15.63 9.12 -15.36
CA VAL A 122 -14.96 10.33 -15.88
C VAL A 122 -14.38 10.08 -17.27
N ASN A 123 -13.78 8.92 -17.51
CA ASN A 123 -13.30 8.54 -18.83
C ASN A 123 -14.44 8.45 -19.86
N ARG A 124 -15.65 8.09 -19.43
CA ARG A 124 -16.84 8.14 -20.29
C ARG A 124 -17.30 9.58 -20.56
N ILE A 125 -17.43 10.40 -19.52
CA ILE A 125 -17.82 11.82 -19.59
C ILE A 125 -16.89 12.58 -20.55
N LYS A 126 -15.58 12.35 -20.46
CA LYS A 126 -14.57 12.96 -21.32
C LYS A 126 -14.81 12.67 -22.81
N LYS A 127 -15.25 11.45 -23.15
CA LYS A 127 -15.57 11.07 -24.55
C LYS A 127 -16.82 11.77 -25.07
N ASP A 128 -17.74 12.13 -24.16
CA ASP A 128 -19.00 12.77 -24.50
C ASP A 128 -18.89 14.32 -24.53
N HIS A 129 -17.68 14.87 -24.31
CA HIS A 129 -17.36 16.31 -24.34
C HIS A 129 -18.22 17.16 -23.39
N THR A 130 -18.59 16.59 -22.24
CA THR A 130 -19.30 17.32 -21.18
C THR A 130 -18.31 18.14 -20.35
N ASP A 131 -18.54 19.46 -20.26
CA ASP A 131 -17.79 20.35 -19.37
C ASP A 131 -18.19 20.12 -17.91
N LEU A 132 -17.21 20.15 -17.01
CA LEU A 132 -17.42 20.01 -15.58
C LEU A 132 -17.24 21.34 -14.87
N SER A 133 -18.05 21.61 -13.85
CA SER A 133 -17.74 22.68 -12.91
C SER A 133 -16.51 22.31 -12.06
N PRO A 134 -15.74 23.29 -11.55
CA PRO A 134 -14.59 23.03 -10.70
C PRO A 134 -14.90 22.16 -9.48
N ILE A 135 -16.10 22.29 -8.91
CA ILE A 135 -16.51 21.51 -7.72
C ILE A 135 -16.87 20.06 -8.07
N GLU A 136 -17.49 19.81 -9.23
CA GLU A 136 -17.70 18.44 -9.73
C GLU A 136 -16.35 17.78 -10.03
N ALA A 137 -15.46 18.51 -10.70
CA ALA A 137 -14.11 18.03 -10.96
C ALA A 137 -13.36 17.70 -9.66
N THR A 138 -13.53 18.53 -8.62
CA THR A 138 -12.96 18.31 -7.29
C THR A 138 -13.54 17.07 -6.60
N LEU A 139 -14.87 16.86 -6.66
CA LEU A 139 -15.51 15.66 -6.12
C LEU A 139 -14.99 14.40 -6.82
N PHE A 140 -14.91 14.41 -8.15
CA PHE A 140 -14.43 13.27 -8.90
C PHE A 140 -12.95 12.98 -8.63
N LEU A 141 -12.13 14.02 -8.44
CA LEU A 141 -10.75 13.85 -7.97
C LEU A 141 -10.71 13.18 -6.59
N ALA A 142 -11.60 13.57 -5.67
CA ALA A 142 -11.64 12.97 -4.33
C ALA A 142 -11.96 11.47 -4.39
N GLY A 143 -12.90 11.06 -5.24
CA GLY A 143 -13.22 9.63 -5.44
C GLY A 143 -12.03 8.84 -5.95
N ILE A 144 -11.37 9.32 -7.03
CA ILE A 144 -10.19 8.65 -7.59
C ILE A 144 -9.05 8.60 -6.57
N TYR A 145 -8.79 9.70 -5.86
CA TYR A 145 -7.68 9.75 -4.90
C TYR A 145 -7.92 8.88 -3.66
N GLU A 146 -9.17 8.69 -3.22
CA GLU A 146 -9.47 7.79 -2.09
C GLU A 146 -9.12 6.35 -2.46
N ASP A 147 -9.62 5.87 -3.59
CA ASP A 147 -9.53 4.46 -3.98
C ASP A 147 -8.19 4.05 -4.58
N THR A 148 -7.43 5.03 -5.08
CA THR A 148 -6.04 4.83 -5.54
C THR A 148 -5.00 5.11 -4.46
N GLY A 149 -5.41 5.52 -3.25
CA GLY A 149 -4.49 5.87 -2.18
C GLY A 149 -3.58 7.04 -2.57
N ASN A 150 -4.14 8.10 -3.15
CA ASN A 150 -3.41 9.19 -3.79
C ASN A 150 -2.47 8.69 -4.91
N MET A 151 -2.99 7.83 -5.79
CA MET A 151 -2.26 7.23 -6.92
C MET A 151 -1.09 6.32 -6.55
N SER A 152 -1.05 5.83 -5.30
CA SER A 152 0.06 5.02 -4.78
C SER A 152 -0.25 3.53 -4.69
N PHE A 153 -1.54 3.13 -4.71
CA PHE A 153 -1.93 1.74 -4.59
C PHE A 153 -1.62 0.94 -5.86
N PRO A 154 -1.24 -0.35 -5.75
CA PRO A 154 -0.94 -1.20 -6.92
C PRO A 154 -2.11 -1.42 -7.88
N SER A 155 -3.36 -1.19 -7.45
CA SER A 155 -4.56 -1.21 -8.28
C SER A 155 -4.65 -0.02 -9.24
N THR A 156 -3.91 1.06 -8.98
CA THR A 156 -3.91 2.29 -9.79
C THR A 156 -3.42 2.00 -11.20
N THR A 157 -4.14 2.51 -12.19
CA THR A 157 -3.86 2.33 -13.62
C THR A 157 -3.52 3.66 -14.31
N ALA A 158 -3.03 3.56 -15.55
CA ALA A 158 -2.81 4.73 -16.38
C ALA A 158 -4.11 5.48 -16.71
N ASP A 159 -5.26 4.78 -16.72
CA ASP A 159 -6.55 5.40 -17.01
C ASP A 159 -7.06 6.25 -15.85
N ASP A 160 -6.73 5.88 -14.61
CA ASP A 160 -6.96 6.73 -13.43
C ASP A 160 -6.16 8.03 -13.55
N ALA A 161 -4.89 7.93 -13.92
CA ALA A 161 -4.02 9.11 -14.07
C ALA A 161 -4.49 10.05 -15.18
N ARG A 162 -5.04 9.51 -16.29
CA ARG A 162 -5.62 10.31 -17.37
C ARG A 162 -6.93 10.98 -16.96
N ALA A 163 -7.75 10.30 -16.17
CA ALA A 163 -8.97 10.88 -15.60
C ALA A 163 -8.59 12.03 -14.66
N VAL A 164 -7.63 11.84 -13.76
CA VAL A 164 -7.08 12.89 -12.88
C VAL A 164 -6.58 14.09 -13.69
N ALA A 165 -5.78 13.86 -14.74
CA ALA A 165 -5.28 14.94 -15.59
C ALA A 165 -6.43 15.77 -16.21
N PHE A 166 -7.46 15.09 -16.73
CA PHE A 166 -8.64 15.76 -17.26
C PHE A 166 -9.37 16.58 -16.19
N LEU A 167 -9.57 16.05 -14.99
CA LEU A 167 -10.26 16.77 -13.91
C LEU A 167 -9.47 17.99 -13.43
N LEU A 168 -8.14 17.93 -13.44
CA LEU A 168 -7.28 19.09 -13.17
C LEU A 168 -7.41 20.16 -14.27
N ASP A 169 -7.50 19.75 -15.55
CA ASP A 169 -7.78 20.68 -16.65
C ASP A 169 -9.17 21.34 -16.51
N GLN A 170 -10.14 20.64 -15.89
CA GLN A 170 -11.46 21.18 -15.54
C GLN A 170 -11.47 22.06 -14.26
N GLY A 171 -10.30 22.30 -13.65
CA GLY A 171 -10.17 23.17 -12.48
C GLY A 171 -10.43 22.49 -11.13
N GLY A 172 -10.33 21.17 -11.05
CA GLY A 172 -10.43 20.46 -9.77
C GLY A 172 -9.32 20.84 -8.77
N ASP A 173 -9.65 20.96 -7.48
CA ASP A 173 -8.76 21.46 -6.44
C ASP A 173 -8.23 20.34 -5.51
N LEU A 174 -6.97 19.97 -5.70
CA LEU A 174 -6.28 18.98 -4.87
C LEU A 174 -6.11 19.40 -3.40
N SER A 175 -6.14 20.70 -3.09
CA SER A 175 -6.08 21.20 -1.71
C SER A 175 -7.37 20.87 -0.97
N MET A 176 -8.53 21.00 -1.64
CA MET A 176 -9.82 20.57 -1.09
C MET A 176 -9.86 19.05 -0.94
N VAL A 177 -9.43 18.30 -1.96
CA VAL A 177 -9.33 16.83 -1.89
C VAL A 177 -8.53 16.39 -0.66
N LYS A 178 -7.33 16.95 -0.48
CA LYS A 178 -6.47 16.68 0.67
C LYS A 178 -7.15 16.97 2.01
N ASN A 179 -7.98 18.01 2.09
CA ASN A 179 -8.67 18.37 3.33
C ASN A 179 -9.82 17.41 3.65
N PHE A 180 -10.53 16.90 2.65
CA PHE A 180 -11.63 15.96 2.83
C PHE A 180 -11.21 14.50 2.96
N LEU A 181 -10.13 14.09 2.30
CA LEU A 181 -9.61 12.73 2.40
C LEU A 181 -8.81 12.49 3.69
N ARG A 182 -8.47 13.55 4.43
CA ARG A 182 -7.88 13.40 5.77
C ARG A 182 -8.99 13.04 6.75
N PRO A 183 -8.94 11.86 7.40
CA PRO A 183 -9.81 11.60 8.52
C PRO A 183 -9.55 12.67 9.58
N ALA A 184 -10.59 13.41 9.97
CA ALA A 184 -10.47 14.29 11.11
C ALA A 184 -10.23 13.42 12.36
N TYR A 185 -9.02 13.49 12.91
CA TYR A 185 -8.71 12.81 14.16
C TYR A 185 -9.54 13.45 15.27
N GLY A 186 -10.58 12.75 15.70
CA GLY A 186 -11.35 13.10 16.88
C GLY A 186 -10.45 13.06 18.13
N PRO A 187 -10.80 13.79 19.20
CA PRO A 187 -10.03 13.79 20.45
C PRO A 187 -9.69 12.37 20.93
N LYS A 188 -10.67 11.46 20.95
CA LYS A 188 -10.48 10.06 21.35
C LYS A 188 -9.41 9.30 20.54
N GLN A 189 -9.32 9.53 19.23
CA GLN A 189 -8.33 8.87 18.38
C GLN A 189 -6.92 9.42 18.64
N LYS A 190 -6.81 10.72 18.91
CA LYS A 190 -5.55 11.35 19.33
C LYS A 190 -5.09 10.79 20.66
N ASP A 191 -5.99 10.71 21.64
CA ASP A 191 -5.69 10.19 22.97
C ASP A 191 -5.16 8.74 22.88
N VAL A 192 -5.84 7.90 22.08
CA VAL A 192 -5.39 6.53 21.81
C VAL A 192 -4.00 6.52 21.17
N LEU A 193 -3.76 7.31 20.11
CA LEU A 193 -2.44 7.37 19.46
C LEU A 193 -1.34 7.79 20.44
N PHE A 194 -1.58 8.83 21.24
CA PHE A 194 -0.60 9.33 22.19
C PHE A 194 -0.23 8.26 23.22
N GLU A 195 -1.22 7.53 23.74
CA GLU A 195 -0.97 6.45 24.69
C GLU A 195 -0.25 5.26 24.03
N MET A 196 -0.59 4.91 22.77
CA MET A 196 0.17 3.91 22.01
C MET A 196 1.63 4.32 21.86
N LEU A 197 1.90 5.59 21.51
CA LEU A 197 3.25 6.12 21.33
C LEU A 197 4.04 6.20 22.64
N GLU A 198 3.39 6.50 23.75
CA GLU A 198 4.01 6.54 25.08
C GLU A 198 4.51 5.17 25.53
N LYS A 199 3.76 4.10 25.21
CA LYS A 199 4.07 2.71 25.57
C LYS A 199 4.75 1.94 24.44
N ALA A 200 5.21 2.62 23.41
CA ALA A 200 5.63 1.99 22.17
C ALA A 200 6.96 1.24 22.31
N GLU A 201 6.92 -0.08 22.06
CA GLU A 201 8.12 -0.92 22.01
C GLU A 201 8.39 -1.39 20.58
N ARG A 202 9.67 -1.51 20.20
CA ARG A 202 10.08 -2.11 18.92
C ARG A 202 10.73 -3.46 19.16
N GLU A 203 10.21 -4.46 18.46
CA GLU A 203 10.74 -5.80 18.43
C GLU A 203 11.27 -6.14 17.03
N LYS A 204 12.15 -7.14 16.95
CA LYS A 204 12.61 -7.70 15.68
C LYS A 204 12.17 -9.15 15.57
N LEU A 205 11.53 -9.50 14.46
CA LEU A 205 11.11 -10.85 14.16
C LEU A 205 11.49 -11.19 12.72
N ASN A 206 12.25 -12.25 12.52
CA ASN A 206 12.72 -12.71 11.20
C ASN A 206 13.36 -11.60 10.32
N GLY A 207 14.08 -10.66 10.94
CA GLY A 207 14.71 -9.52 10.24
C GLY A 207 13.80 -8.29 10.06
N HIS A 208 12.50 -8.42 10.33
CA HIS A 208 11.52 -7.35 10.23
C HIS A 208 11.31 -6.65 11.58
N THR A 209 11.10 -5.33 11.56
CA THR A 209 10.76 -4.56 12.76
C THR A 209 9.25 -4.57 13.00
N MET A 210 8.85 -4.71 14.24
CA MET A 210 7.45 -4.75 14.64
C MET A 210 7.21 -3.88 15.86
N SER A 211 5.99 -3.37 16.00
CA SER A 211 5.50 -2.83 17.26
C SER A 211 4.09 -3.34 17.58
N LEU A 212 3.88 -3.78 18.81
CA LEU A 212 2.59 -4.27 19.31
C LEU A 212 2.18 -3.44 20.52
N SER A 213 1.05 -2.75 20.40
CA SER A 213 0.52 -1.90 21.46
C SER A 213 -0.79 -2.47 21.98
N THR A 214 -0.87 -2.61 23.29
CA THR A 214 -2.07 -3.09 24.01
C THR A 214 -2.70 -1.93 24.76
N MET A 215 -4.02 -1.78 24.63
CA MET A 215 -4.78 -0.70 25.24
C MET A 215 -6.15 -1.17 25.75
N GLU A 216 -6.55 -0.68 26.91
CA GLU A 216 -7.94 -0.77 27.36
C GLU A 216 -8.73 0.39 26.74
N ILE A 217 -9.90 0.10 26.17
CA ILE A 217 -10.79 1.12 25.59
C ILE A 217 -12.19 1.03 26.18
N GLU A 218 -12.86 2.18 26.29
CA GLU A 218 -14.25 2.25 26.71
C GLU A 218 -15.20 2.47 25.53
N GLY A 219 -16.01 1.46 25.24
CA GLY A 219 -16.99 1.50 24.16
C GLY A 219 -16.37 1.44 22.76
N HIS A 220 -17.20 1.69 21.75
CA HIS A 220 -16.73 1.68 20.37
C HIS A 220 -16.05 3.00 20.01
N ILE A 221 -14.77 2.94 19.63
CA ILE A 221 -14.02 4.05 19.06
C ILE A 221 -13.92 3.81 17.55
N PRO A 222 -14.61 4.59 16.70
CA PRO A 222 -14.52 4.44 15.26
C PRO A 222 -13.13 4.86 14.76
N GLY A 223 -12.65 4.25 13.68
CA GLY A 223 -11.43 4.68 12.99
C GLY A 223 -10.10 4.30 13.67
N LEU A 224 -10.10 3.34 14.62
CA LEU A 224 -8.87 2.82 15.21
C LEU A 224 -7.89 2.25 14.18
N SER A 225 -8.38 1.81 13.02
CA SER A 225 -7.54 1.36 11.90
C SER A 225 -6.58 2.44 11.40
N ILE A 226 -7.03 3.69 11.34
CA ILE A 226 -6.22 4.84 10.92
C ILE A 226 -5.20 5.19 12.02
N VAL A 227 -5.57 4.97 13.28
CA VAL A 227 -4.66 5.18 14.42
C VAL A 227 -3.50 4.19 14.35
N VAL A 228 -3.76 2.90 14.11
CA VAL A 228 -2.70 1.88 13.97
C VAL A 228 -1.83 2.11 12.75
N ASP A 229 -2.42 2.57 11.64
CA ASP A 229 -1.69 2.95 10.42
C ASP A 229 -0.70 4.09 10.69
N MET A 230 -1.18 5.18 11.29
CA MET A 230 -0.33 6.31 11.67
C MET A 230 0.70 5.93 12.75
N TYR A 231 0.32 5.06 13.68
CA TYR A 231 1.25 4.51 14.67
C TYR A 231 2.40 3.75 13.98
N GLN A 232 2.11 2.92 12.98
CA GLN A 232 3.13 2.24 12.18
C GLN A 232 4.10 3.23 11.51
N ASP A 233 3.55 4.26 10.86
CA ASP A 233 4.33 5.28 10.16
C ASP A 233 5.25 6.04 11.11
N ILE A 234 4.72 6.51 12.25
CA ILE A 234 5.49 7.25 13.25
C ILE A 234 6.57 6.37 13.87
N MET A 235 6.24 5.11 14.17
CA MET A 235 7.19 4.14 14.73
C MET A 235 8.23 3.68 13.71
N ASN A 236 7.97 3.85 12.42
CA ASN A 236 8.80 3.38 11.32
C ASN A 236 9.15 1.90 11.48
N VAL A 237 8.10 1.06 11.56
CA VAL A 237 8.18 -0.39 11.71
C VAL A 237 7.56 -1.12 10.52
N ASP A 238 8.14 -2.25 10.15
CA ASP A 238 7.68 -3.07 9.03
C ASP A 238 6.25 -3.60 9.29
N MET A 239 5.91 -3.86 10.56
CA MET A 239 4.58 -4.30 11.02
C MET A 239 4.12 -3.57 12.29
N ALA A 240 2.83 -3.26 12.41
CA ALA A 240 2.26 -2.71 13.64
C ALA A 240 0.93 -3.40 14.00
N PHE A 241 0.73 -3.62 15.30
CA PHE A 241 -0.50 -4.19 15.85
C PHE A 241 -1.05 -3.32 16.97
N GLY A 242 -2.36 -3.06 16.93
CA GLY A 242 -3.12 -2.51 18.04
C GLY A 242 -4.06 -3.58 18.61
N ILE A 243 -3.93 -3.88 19.89
CA ILE A 243 -4.82 -4.76 20.65
C ILE A 243 -5.66 -3.89 21.58
N PHE A 244 -6.93 -3.71 21.24
CA PHE A 244 -7.86 -2.84 21.96
C PHE A 244 -8.86 -3.68 22.75
N TRP A 245 -8.70 -3.73 24.06
CA TRP A 245 -9.52 -4.54 24.97
C TRP A 245 -10.68 -3.73 25.55
N GLU A 246 -11.92 -4.18 25.32
CA GLU A 246 -13.11 -3.63 25.96
C GLU A 246 -13.49 -4.51 27.17
N ARG A 247 -12.93 -4.17 28.33
CA ARG A 247 -13.05 -4.97 29.57
C ARG A 247 -14.48 -5.34 29.96
N LYS A 248 -15.46 -4.45 29.75
CA LYS A 248 -16.88 -4.71 30.10
C LYS A 248 -17.53 -5.79 29.24
N LYS A 249 -17.04 -6.00 28.02
CA LYS A 249 -17.57 -7.02 27.10
C LYS A 249 -16.63 -8.22 26.95
N ASP A 250 -15.49 -8.18 27.64
CA ASP A 250 -14.46 -9.20 27.62
C ASP A 250 -14.07 -9.58 26.17
N GLN A 251 -13.74 -8.56 25.37
CA GLN A 251 -13.40 -8.74 23.96
C GLN A 251 -12.20 -7.88 23.55
N CYS A 252 -11.37 -8.40 22.65
CA CYS A 252 -10.25 -7.70 22.06
C CYS A 252 -10.48 -7.45 20.58
N LEU A 253 -10.45 -6.18 20.16
CA LEU A 253 -10.31 -5.84 18.75
C LEU A 253 -8.81 -5.78 18.43
N VAL A 254 -8.37 -6.64 17.53
CA VAL A 254 -7.01 -6.65 17.00
C VAL A 254 -7.02 -6.00 15.62
N ILE A 255 -6.10 -5.07 15.40
CA ILE A 255 -5.87 -4.43 14.09
C ILE A 255 -4.39 -4.56 13.76
N GLY A 256 -4.09 -5.02 12.54
CA GLY A 256 -2.72 -5.17 12.04
C GLY A 256 -2.49 -4.37 10.76
N ARG A 257 -1.25 -3.90 10.62
CA ARG A 257 -0.72 -3.23 9.42
C ARG A 257 0.68 -3.75 9.10
N SER A 258 0.98 -3.89 7.82
CA SER A 258 2.31 -4.23 7.31
C SER A 258 2.66 -3.40 6.09
N THR A 259 3.96 -3.17 5.90
CA THR A 259 4.50 -2.57 4.68
C THR A 259 5.02 -3.66 3.74
N GLY A 260 4.66 -3.57 2.45
CA GLY A 260 5.11 -4.53 1.43
C GLY A 260 4.77 -5.99 1.75
N GLU A 261 5.59 -6.93 1.26
CA GLU A 261 5.38 -8.38 1.44
C GLU A 261 5.97 -8.92 2.77
N THR A 262 6.10 -8.06 3.79
CA THR A 262 6.75 -8.42 5.07
C THR A 262 5.93 -9.44 5.87
N ALA A 263 4.61 -9.31 5.85
CA ALA A 263 3.67 -10.28 6.40
C ALA A 263 2.28 -10.09 5.81
N ASP A 264 1.57 -11.18 5.49
CA ASP A 264 0.17 -11.15 5.08
C ASP A 264 -0.74 -10.99 6.32
N MET A 265 -1.13 -9.75 6.59
CA MET A 265 -2.05 -9.39 7.67
C MET A 265 -3.40 -10.08 7.53
N GLY A 266 -3.90 -10.24 6.31
CA GLY A 266 -5.15 -10.95 6.05
C GLY A 266 -5.06 -12.41 6.51
N ALA A 267 -3.95 -13.09 6.23
CA ALA A 267 -3.71 -14.46 6.67
C ALA A 267 -3.59 -14.57 8.20
N ILE A 268 -2.84 -13.66 8.84
CA ILE A 268 -2.71 -13.60 10.30
C ILE A 268 -4.08 -13.40 10.95
N MET A 269 -4.86 -12.44 10.46
CA MET A 269 -6.17 -12.13 11.04
C MET A 269 -7.16 -13.26 10.84
N ARG A 270 -7.09 -14.04 9.74
CA ARG A 270 -7.93 -15.23 9.54
C ARG A 270 -7.65 -16.31 10.59
N HIS A 271 -6.41 -16.52 11.00
CA HIS A 271 -6.09 -17.44 12.10
C HIS A 271 -6.71 -16.99 13.43
N LEU A 272 -6.83 -15.68 13.63
CA LEU A 272 -7.51 -15.05 14.77
C LEU A 272 -9.04 -14.98 14.60
N GLY A 273 -9.63 -15.56 13.55
CA GLY A 273 -11.08 -15.51 13.30
C GLY A 273 -11.58 -14.20 12.68
N GLY A 274 -10.68 -13.34 12.20
CA GLY A 274 -10.97 -12.11 11.48
C GLY A 274 -10.71 -12.21 9.97
N GLY A 275 -10.24 -11.11 9.38
CA GLY A 275 -9.94 -11.05 7.95
C GLY A 275 -9.23 -9.76 7.54
N GLY A 276 -8.97 -9.63 6.24
CA GLY A 276 -8.29 -8.48 5.67
C GLY A 276 -7.58 -8.78 4.36
N HIS A 277 -6.67 -7.87 4.01
CA HIS A 277 -5.78 -7.88 2.85
C HIS A 277 -4.33 -8.08 3.31
N PRO A 278 -3.38 -8.34 2.38
CA PRO A 278 -1.98 -8.58 2.73
C PRO A 278 -1.36 -7.49 3.64
N ASN A 279 -1.68 -6.22 3.42
CA ASN A 279 -1.07 -5.10 4.16
C ASN A 279 -1.89 -4.63 5.37
N ALA A 280 -3.12 -5.12 5.53
CA ALA A 280 -4.06 -4.57 6.51
C ALA A 280 -5.14 -5.58 6.88
N GLY A 281 -5.39 -5.77 8.17
CA GLY A 281 -6.48 -6.64 8.62
C GLY A 281 -6.94 -6.35 10.04
N SER A 282 -8.03 -7.00 10.44
CA SER A 282 -8.56 -6.93 11.80
C SER A 282 -9.30 -8.21 12.21
N ALA A 283 -9.30 -8.49 13.51
CA ALA A 283 -10.04 -9.59 14.13
C ALA A 283 -10.72 -9.12 15.42
N LEU A 284 -11.92 -9.62 15.69
CA LEU A 284 -12.60 -9.40 16.97
C LEU A 284 -12.60 -10.71 17.75
N LEU A 285 -11.87 -10.73 18.87
CA LEU A 285 -11.72 -11.89 19.74
C LEU A 285 -12.69 -11.77 20.91
N HIS A 286 -13.54 -12.79 21.09
CA HIS A 286 -14.52 -12.84 22.17
C HIS A 286 -14.00 -13.70 23.32
N LYS A 287 -14.18 -13.22 24.56
CA LYS A 287 -13.71 -13.89 25.79
C LYS A 287 -12.21 -14.15 25.78
N THR A 288 -11.45 -13.19 25.28
CA THR A 288 -10.00 -13.28 25.11
C THR A 288 -9.37 -12.04 25.69
N GLY A 289 -8.41 -12.24 26.59
CA GLY A 289 -7.64 -11.14 27.18
C GLY A 289 -6.60 -10.59 26.21
N PRO A 290 -6.05 -9.41 26.49
CA PRO A 290 -5.04 -8.81 25.64
C PRO A 290 -3.73 -9.62 25.58
N ASP A 291 -3.37 -10.33 26.64
CA ASP A 291 -2.16 -11.15 26.69
C ASP A 291 -2.28 -12.39 25.80
N ASP A 292 -3.42 -13.07 25.82
CA ASP A 292 -3.71 -14.21 24.93
C ASP A 292 -3.70 -13.77 23.46
N ALA A 293 -4.32 -12.63 23.17
CA ALA A 293 -4.33 -12.05 21.83
C ALA A 293 -2.91 -11.73 21.35
N ARG A 294 -2.07 -11.18 22.23
CA ARG A 294 -0.65 -10.93 21.95
C ARG A 294 0.08 -12.23 21.65
N GLU A 295 -0.11 -13.27 22.44
CA GLU A 295 0.54 -14.58 22.24
C GLU A 295 0.17 -15.18 20.88
N TRP A 296 -1.12 -15.19 20.53
CA TRP A 296 -1.59 -15.73 19.24
C TRP A 296 -1.05 -14.97 18.03
N ILE A 297 -0.93 -13.63 18.11
CA ILE A 297 -0.29 -12.82 17.06
C ILE A 297 1.18 -13.26 16.91
N MET A 298 1.90 -13.38 18.02
CA MET A 298 3.31 -13.77 18.00
C MET A 298 3.51 -15.19 17.47
N GLU A 299 2.64 -16.15 17.80
CA GLU A 299 2.66 -17.50 17.25
C GLU A 299 2.36 -17.52 15.74
N SER A 300 1.35 -16.77 15.31
CA SER A 300 0.96 -16.66 13.89
C SER A 300 2.11 -16.10 13.06
N LEU A 301 2.84 -15.12 13.58
CA LEU A 301 4.01 -14.54 12.92
C LEU A 301 5.23 -15.47 12.90
N LYS A 302 5.38 -16.37 13.87
CA LYS A 302 6.43 -17.41 13.86
C LYS A 302 6.13 -18.52 12.85
N GLY A 303 4.85 -18.86 12.64
CA GLY A 303 4.42 -19.88 11.68
C GLY A 303 4.32 -19.38 10.23
N SER A 304 4.09 -18.08 10.05
CA SER A 304 4.09 -17.42 8.74
C SER A 304 5.53 -17.33 8.24
N HIS A 305 5.92 -18.23 7.34
CA HIS A 305 7.14 -18.05 6.56
C HIS A 305 6.79 -17.13 5.39
N PRO A 306 7.15 -15.82 5.40
CA PRO A 306 7.22 -15.12 4.14
C PRO A 306 8.26 -15.84 3.28
N VAL A 307 7.91 -16.19 2.05
CA VAL A 307 8.87 -16.67 1.04
C VAL A 307 9.76 -15.47 0.73
N THR A 308 10.77 -15.26 1.55
CA THR A 308 11.70 -14.16 1.42
C THR A 308 12.82 -14.60 0.51
N VAL A 309 13.01 -13.85 -0.57
CA VAL A 309 14.20 -13.99 -1.41
C VAL A 309 15.43 -13.71 -0.55
N GLN A 310 16.31 -14.70 -0.48
CA GLN A 310 17.54 -14.66 0.29
C GLN A 310 18.68 -14.08 -0.54
N ILE A 311 19.77 -13.71 0.12
CA ILE A 311 20.99 -13.27 -0.55
C ILE A 311 21.54 -14.36 -1.49
N SER A 312 21.38 -15.65 -1.15
CA SER A 312 21.76 -16.77 -2.03
C SER A 312 21.06 -16.76 -3.38
N ASP A 313 19.83 -16.25 -3.43
CA ASP A 313 19.01 -16.23 -4.64
C ASP A 313 19.40 -15.06 -5.56
N LEU A 314 20.10 -14.06 -5.01
CA LEU A 314 20.49 -12.83 -5.71
C LEU A 314 21.98 -12.75 -6.03
N MET A 315 22.83 -13.39 -5.22
CA MET A 315 24.27 -13.22 -5.29
C MET A 315 24.87 -13.71 -6.60
N SER A 316 25.88 -12.99 -7.08
CA SER A 316 26.68 -13.44 -8.21
C SER A 316 27.78 -14.40 -7.75
N TYR A 317 27.93 -15.51 -8.48
CA TYR A 317 29.00 -16.49 -8.34
C TYR A 317 29.38 -17.04 -9.74
N PRO A 318 30.66 -17.32 -10.04
CA PRO A 318 31.85 -17.17 -9.20
C PRO A 318 32.32 -15.72 -9.04
N VAL A 319 32.85 -15.38 -7.87
CA VAL A 319 33.29 -14.01 -7.55
C VAL A 319 34.68 -13.76 -8.12
N LEU A 320 34.80 -12.75 -8.99
CA LEU A 320 36.10 -12.25 -9.44
C LEU A 320 36.77 -11.44 -8.32
N THR A 321 38.03 -11.73 -8.05
CA THR A 321 38.81 -11.11 -6.98
C THR A 321 40.18 -10.66 -7.49
N VAL A 322 40.87 -9.82 -6.72
CA VAL A 322 42.24 -9.37 -7.00
C VAL A 322 43.12 -9.53 -5.76
N SER A 323 44.43 -9.65 -5.94
CA SER A 323 45.40 -9.72 -4.85
C SER A 323 45.73 -8.30 -4.31
N PRO A 324 46.08 -8.15 -3.02
CA PRO A 324 46.55 -6.90 -2.43
C PRO A 324 47.68 -6.24 -3.22
N ASP A 325 48.53 -7.04 -3.86
CA ASP A 325 49.71 -6.60 -4.61
C ASP A 325 49.43 -6.35 -6.10
N THR A 326 48.21 -6.65 -6.58
CA THR A 326 47.81 -6.35 -7.97
C THR A 326 47.95 -4.85 -8.24
N PRO A 327 48.62 -4.41 -9.31
CA PRO A 327 48.73 -3.00 -9.64
C PRO A 327 47.38 -2.37 -10.00
N MET A 328 47.15 -1.11 -9.61
CA MET A 328 45.91 -0.39 -9.93
C MET A 328 45.62 -0.34 -11.45
N LYS A 329 46.65 -0.28 -12.29
CA LYS A 329 46.54 -0.35 -13.76
C LYS A 329 45.86 -1.64 -14.23
N GLU A 330 46.24 -2.77 -13.64
CA GLU A 330 45.67 -4.07 -13.98
C GLU A 330 44.23 -4.18 -13.50
N VAL A 331 43.92 -3.67 -12.30
CA VAL A 331 42.54 -3.59 -11.82
C VAL A 331 41.66 -2.72 -12.73
N ALA A 332 42.16 -1.60 -13.25
CA ALA A 332 41.42 -0.79 -14.22
C ALA A 332 41.06 -1.57 -15.49
N LEU A 333 42.00 -2.38 -16.00
CA LEU A 333 41.76 -3.25 -17.16
C LEU A 333 40.73 -4.32 -16.82
N LEU A 334 40.86 -5.01 -15.69
CA LEU A 334 39.91 -6.03 -15.24
C LEU A 334 38.50 -5.46 -15.08
N LEU A 335 38.35 -4.27 -14.50
CA LEU A 335 37.04 -3.60 -14.34
C LEU A 335 36.39 -3.31 -15.69
N ARG A 336 37.17 -2.84 -16.66
CA ARG A 336 36.68 -2.54 -18.00
C ARG A 336 36.32 -3.81 -18.76
N ASP A 337 37.23 -4.77 -18.80
CA ASP A 337 37.13 -5.94 -19.65
C ASP A 337 36.08 -6.94 -19.12
N LYS A 338 35.83 -6.96 -17.81
CA LYS A 338 34.79 -7.80 -17.18
C LYS A 338 33.47 -7.08 -16.96
N GLY A 339 33.38 -5.78 -17.28
CA GLY A 339 32.20 -4.96 -17.01
C GLY A 339 31.89 -4.79 -15.50
N CYS A 340 32.83 -5.14 -14.62
CA CYS A 340 32.64 -5.06 -13.18
C CYS A 340 32.88 -3.63 -12.67
N THR A 341 32.19 -3.26 -11.59
CA THR A 341 32.36 -1.93 -10.98
C THR A 341 33.32 -1.95 -9.78
N GLY A 342 33.79 -3.14 -9.41
CA GLY A 342 34.79 -3.38 -8.38
C GLY A 342 34.91 -4.84 -7.99
N PHE A 343 35.86 -5.13 -7.12
CA PHE A 343 36.23 -6.49 -6.71
C PHE A 343 36.49 -6.57 -5.20
N PRO A 344 36.22 -7.73 -4.57
CA PRO A 344 36.88 -8.09 -3.33
C PRO A 344 38.38 -8.29 -3.53
N VAL A 345 39.15 -7.83 -2.56
CA VAL A 345 40.60 -8.02 -2.49
C VAL A 345 40.86 -9.18 -1.54
N MET A 346 41.52 -10.23 -2.05
CA MET A 346 41.75 -11.48 -1.34
C MET A 346 43.22 -11.64 -1.03
N ASP A 347 43.54 -11.81 0.25
CA ASP A 347 44.84 -12.31 0.70
C ASP A 347 44.65 -13.78 1.09
N ASP A 348 45.24 -14.67 0.30
CA ASP A 348 44.93 -16.11 0.29
C ASP A 348 43.41 -16.40 0.25
N ARG A 349 42.83 -16.84 1.37
CA ARG A 349 41.41 -17.21 1.50
C ARG A 349 40.57 -16.14 2.18
N LYS A 350 41.16 -15.02 2.60
CA LYS A 350 40.46 -13.98 3.37
C LYS A 350 40.21 -12.73 2.54
N VAL A 351 39.00 -12.20 2.66
CA VAL A 351 38.67 -10.88 2.12
C VAL A 351 39.32 -9.83 3.01
N VAL A 352 40.36 -9.15 2.50
CA VAL A 352 41.11 -8.12 3.24
C VAL A 352 40.75 -6.70 2.83
N GLY A 353 39.97 -6.54 1.76
CA GLY A 353 39.49 -5.25 1.34
C GLY A 353 38.53 -5.29 0.17
N ILE A 354 38.06 -4.11 -0.22
CA ILE A 354 37.23 -3.89 -1.40
C ILE A 354 37.85 -2.78 -2.24
N ILE A 355 37.99 -3.01 -3.55
CA ILE A 355 38.40 -2.00 -4.51
C ILE A 355 37.28 -1.71 -5.51
N SER A 356 37.01 -0.44 -5.77
CA SER A 356 35.96 0.03 -6.68
C SER A 356 36.47 1.03 -7.70
N ARG A 357 35.70 1.27 -8.76
CA ARG A 357 35.93 2.39 -9.68
C ARG A 357 36.06 3.74 -8.96
N ARG A 358 35.38 3.93 -7.80
CA ARG A 358 35.44 5.18 -7.04
C ARG A 358 36.81 5.40 -6.41
N ASP A 359 37.52 4.34 -6.06
CA ASP A 359 38.83 4.42 -5.40
C ASP A 359 39.92 4.95 -6.32
N PHE A 360 39.75 4.85 -7.64
CA PHE A 360 40.66 5.47 -8.62
C PHE A 360 40.71 7.00 -8.49
N ARG A 361 39.71 7.65 -7.89
CA ARG A 361 39.76 9.09 -7.57
C ARG A 361 40.82 9.45 -6.53
N LYS A 362 41.32 8.48 -5.77
CA LYS A 362 42.41 8.66 -4.79
C LYS A 362 43.78 8.77 -5.48
N ILE A 363 43.89 8.39 -6.76
CA ILE A 363 45.12 8.55 -7.56
C ILE A 363 45.27 10.03 -7.92
N ARG A 364 46.40 10.63 -7.52
CA ARG A 364 46.70 12.06 -7.74
C ARG A 364 47.88 12.29 -8.68
N LYS A 365 48.72 11.29 -8.89
CA LYS A 365 49.91 11.33 -9.74
C LYS A 365 49.93 10.09 -10.63
N ASP A 366 50.31 10.22 -11.90
CA ASP A 366 50.30 9.10 -12.86
C ASP A 366 51.10 7.88 -12.37
N LYS A 367 52.24 8.11 -11.71
CA LYS A 367 53.07 7.03 -11.14
C LYS A 367 52.33 6.14 -10.14
N GLN A 368 51.27 6.63 -9.50
CA GLN A 368 50.47 5.88 -8.52
C GLN A 368 49.59 4.82 -9.19
N ILE A 369 49.38 4.85 -10.52
CA ILE A 369 48.65 3.79 -11.22
C ILE A 369 49.36 2.44 -11.18
N ASN A 370 50.68 2.44 -10.93
CA ASN A 370 51.48 1.22 -10.79
C ASN A 370 51.59 0.76 -9.33
N ALA A 371 51.04 1.51 -8.38
CA ALA A 371 51.04 1.12 -6.98
C ALA A 371 50.01 -0.01 -6.72
N PRO A 372 50.24 -0.85 -5.70
CA PRO A 372 49.38 -1.99 -5.41
C PRO A 372 48.00 -1.55 -4.88
N VAL A 373 46.98 -2.37 -5.13
CA VAL A 373 45.59 -2.14 -4.71
C VAL A 373 45.45 -1.89 -3.21
N LYS A 374 46.26 -2.56 -2.38
CA LYS A 374 46.25 -2.38 -0.92
C LYS A 374 46.47 -0.94 -0.46
N ALA A 375 47.09 -0.10 -1.29
CA ALA A 375 47.27 1.31 -1.00
C ALA A 375 46.00 2.18 -1.19
N PHE A 376 44.97 1.65 -1.87
CA PHE A 376 43.77 2.41 -2.24
C PHE A 376 42.45 1.75 -1.81
N MET A 377 42.45 0.44 -1.59
CA MET A 377 41.27 -0.33 -1.20
C MET A 377 40.67 0.17 0.13
N SER A 378 39.37 -0.06 0.32
CA SER A 378 38.78 0.01 1.66
C SER A 378 39.12 -1.25 2.43
N THR A 379 39.69 -1.10 3.63
CA THR A 379 40.02 -2.23 4.53
C THR A 379 38.86 -2.56 5.48
N LYS A 380 37.90 -1.65 5.66
CA LYS A 380 36.66 -1.92 6.41
C LYS A 380 35.70 -2.70 5.50
N VAL A 381 35.79 -4.02 5.56
CA VAL A 381 34.94 -4.93 4.78
C VAL A 381 33.66 -5.22 5.56
N HIS A 382 32.54 -4.84 4.99
CA HIS A 382 31.22 -5.28 5.44
C HIS A 382 30.75 -6.43 4.57
N SER A 383 30.21 -7.48 5.17
CA SER A 383 29.73 -8.69 4.49
C SER A 383 28.36 -9.10 4.99
N VAL A 384 27.73 -10.00 4.24
CA VAL A 384 26.46 -10.66 4.61
C VAL A 384 26.63 -12.18 4.47
N GLY A 385 25.78 -12.96 5.12
CA GLY A 385 25.63 -14.39 4.90
C GLY A 385 24.60 -14.70 3.80
N PRO A 386 24.62 -15.92 3.24
CA PRO A 386 23.70 -16.32 2.17
C PRO A 386 22.23 -16.31 2.60
N GLN A 387 21.97 -16.59 3.87
CA GLN A 387 20.63 -16.64 4.47
C GLN A 387 20.09 -15.26 4.89
N ASN A 388 20.85 -14.17 4.72
CA ASN A 388 20.34 -12.84 5.04
C ASN A 388 19.29 -12.39 4.03
N SER A 389 18.40 -11.49 4.45
CA SER A 389 17.39 -10.90 3.56
C SER A 389 18.01 -9.87 2.61
N VAL A 390 17.42 -9.69 1.43
CA VAL A 390 17.81 -8.61 0.50
C VAL A 390 17.64 -7.24 1.16
N ILE A 391 16.60 -7.06 1.98
CA ILE A 391 16.31 -5.80 2.68
C ILE A 391 17.44 -5.46 3.67
N ASP A 392 17.95 -6.43 4.43
CA ASP A 392 19.06 -6.19 5.37
C ASP A 392 20.33 -5.78 4.64
N ALA A 393 20.62 -6.41 3.50
CA ALA A 393 21.74 -6.02 2.65
C ALA A 393 21.58 -4.58 2.12
N VAL A 394 20.37 -4.18 1.69
CA VAL A 394 20.09 -2.79 1.27
C VAL A 394 20.27 -1.82 2.44
N LYS A 395 19.70 -2.12 3.61
CA LYS A 395 19.84 -1.30 4.82
C LYS A 395 21.31 -1.12 5.21
N LEU A 396 22.12 -2.17 5.11
CA LEU A 396 23.57 -2.12 5.35
C LEU A 396 24.30 -1.28 4.29
N MET A 397 23.96 -1.45 3.00
CA MET A 397 24.53 -0.66 1.91
C MET A 397 24.26 0.84 2.05
N VAL A 398 23.06 1.21 2.47
CA VAL A 398 22.68 2.62 2.69
C VAL A 398 23.41 3.17 3.92
N ARG A 399 23.38 2.44 5.04
CA ARG A 399 23.96 2.90 6.31
C ARG A 399 25.45 3.17 6.21
N GLU A 400 26.19 2.28 5.54
CA GLU A 400 27.64 2.37 5.42
C GLU A 400 28.09 3.07 4.12
N ASP A 401 27.16 3.57 3.30
CA ASP A 401 27.38 4.09 1.93
C ASP A 401 28.30 3.20 1.07
N ILE A 402 27.98 1.91 1.04
CA ILE A 402 28.70 0.91 0.26
C ILE A 402 27.83 0.39 -0.88
N GLY A 403 28.46 0.07 -2.01
CA GLY A 403 27.78 -0.38 -3.22
C GLY A 403 27.80 -1.89 -3.42
N ARG A 404 28.43 -2.65 -2.51
CA ARG A 404 28.59 -4.10 -2.62
C ARG A 404 28.90 -4.73 -1.27
N LEU A 405 28.51 -5.98 -1.15
CA LEU A 405 28.70 -6.81 0.03
C LEU A 405 29.21 -8.18 -0.43
N PRO A 406 30.43 -8.59 -0.04
CA PRO A 406 30.85 -9.96 -0.09
C PRO A 406 29.85 -10.84 0.68
N VAL A 407 29.50 -11.97 0.10
CA VAL A 407 28.71 -13.01 0.78
C VAL A 407 29.70 -14.02 1.35
N ILE A 408 29.72 -14.12 2.68
CA ILE A 408 30.67 -14.96 3.41
C ILE A 408 29.89 -16.06 4.16
N GLU A 409 30.34 -17.30 4.01
CA GLU A 409 29.85 -18.45 4.76
C GLU A 409 31.05 -19.28 5.24
N ASN A 410 31.08 -19.62 6.53
CA ASN A 410 32.18 -20.38 7.14
C ASN A 410 33.58 -19.78 6.82
N ASP A 411 33.72 -18.46 6.95
CA ASP A 411 34.92 -17.67 6.60
C ASP A 411 35.37 -17.72 5.13
N HIS A 412 34.54 -18.26 4.23
CA HIS A 412 34.81 -18.31 2.80
C HIS A 412 33.94 -17.34 2.01
N LEU A 413 34.55 -16.67 1.04
CA LEU A 413 33.83 -15.86 0.06
C LEU A 413 33.07 -16.77 -0.91
N ILE A 414 31.74 -16.80 -0.80
CA ILE A 414 30.86 -17.64 -1.63
C ILE A 414 30.07 -16.85 -2.67
N GLY A 415 30.00 -15.52 -2.55
CA GLY A 415 29.22 -14.70 -3.46
C GLY A 415 29.52 -13.21 -3.33
N LEU A 416 28.92 -12.43 -4.22
CA LEU A 416 28.95 -10.97 -4.16
C LEU A 416 27.55 -10.44 -4.50
N VAL A 417 27.02 -9.56 -3.65
CA VAL A 417 25.80 -8.80 -3.94
C VAL A 417 26.17 -7.35 -4.14
N THR A 418 25.70 -6.76 -5.23
CA THR A 418 25.87 -5.34 -5.54
C THR A 418 24.55 -4.58 -5.40
N ARG A 419 24.66 -3.26 -5.28
CA ARG A 419 23.50 -2.36 -5.28
C ARG A 419 22.63 -2.55 -6.54
N SER A 420 23.24 -2.89 -7.67
CA SER A 420 22.47 -3.15 -8.90
C SER A 420 21.62 -4.40 -8.79
N ASP A 421 22.15 -5.45 -8.15
CA ASP A 421 21.40 -6.69 -7.93
C ASP A 421 20.21 -6.43 -7.02
N THR A 422 20.42 -5.71 -5.90
CA THR A 422 19.32 -5.38 -4.97
C THR A 422 18.26 -4.49 -5.61
N MET A 423 18.64 -3.57 -6.50
CA MET A 423 17.68 -2.72 -7.21
C MET A 423 16.91 -3.49 -8.29
N ARG A 424 17.55 -4.46 -8.97
CA ARG A 424 16.84 -5.33 -9.92
C ARG A 424 15.78 -6.17 -9.22
N TYR A 425 16.10 -6.70 -8.04
CA TYR A 425 15.12 -7.36 -7.19
C TYR A 425 13.96 -6.40 -6.84
N TYR A 426 14.26 -5.19 -6.36
CA TYR A 426 13.23 -4.22 -5.97
C TYR A 426 12.28 -3.82 -7.10
N TYR A 427 12.74 -3.82 -8.35
CA TYR A 427 11.93 -3.49 -9.53
C TYR A 427 11.39 -4.72 -10.28
N ASN A 428 11.50 -5.93 -9.72
CA ASN A 428 11.11 -7.19 -10.40
C ASN A 428 11.75 -7.35 -11.79
N LEU A 429 13.00 -6.91 -11.95
CA LEU A 429 13.78 -6.97 -13.19
C LEU A 429 14.77 -8.14 -13.23
N LEU A 430 14.64 -9.11 -12.32
CA LEU A 430 15.44 -10.33 -12.39
C LEU A 430 14.85 -11.22 -13.48
N PRO A 431 15.65 -11.69 -14.46
CA PRO A 431 15.21 -12.74 -15.36
C PRO A 431 14.96 -14.03 -14.54
N ASP A 432 13.90 -14.76 -14.91
CA ASP A 432 13.54 -16.07 -14.34
C ASP A 432 14.73 -17.05 -14.28
#